data_AF-A0AAU2ADF6-F1
#
_entry.id   AF-A0AAU2ADF6-F1
#
_cell.length_a   1.000
_cell.length_b   1.000
_cell.length_c   1.000
_cell.angle_alpha   90.00
_cell.angle_beta   90.00
_cell.angle_gamma   90.00
#
_symmetry.space_group_name_H-M   'P 1'
#
loop_
_entity.id
_entity.type
_entity.pdbx_description
1 polymer ?
#
loop_
_entity_poly.entity_id
_entity_poly.type
_entity_poly.pdbx_seq_one_letter_code
_entity_poly.pdbx_strand_id
1 'polypeptide(L)'
;MPESDQDVMGVVTERIEARFQMPLADLRRAVEAAPQANPDATSVVHWYGLLVESQDALDAAEDALVAALGTEAGELDDTAMELAHQVNAAVAARDGRALVVDYLLDPLAPGKRGSGALRGGDLAARRAPALPTSAPALPGTPGVPARGAAR
;
A
#
# COMPACT_ATOMS: atom_id res chain seq x y z
N MET A 1 1.55 -1.11 -27.81
CA MET A 1 2.94 -0.65 -27.68
C MET A 1 3.09 -0.11 -26.26
N PRO A 2 3.84 -0.77 -25.36
CA PRO A 2 3.92 -0.42 -23.96
C PRO A 2 5.00 0.66 -23.75
N GLU A 3 4.73 1.87 -24.25
CA GLU A 3 5.58 3.04 -23.99
C GLU A 3 5.18 3.72 -22.67
N SER A 4 3.93 3.56 -22.23
CA SER A 4 3.36 4.19 -21.04
C SER A 4 3.96 3.68 -19.72
N ASP A 5 4.27 2.38 -19.64
CA ASP A 5 4.77 1.75 -18.40
C ASP A 5 6.27 2.01 -18.19
N GLN A 6 7.03 1.99 -19.29
CA GLN A 6 8.42 2.47 -19.31
C GLN A 6 8.48 3.97 -18.92
N ASP A 7 7.47 4.76 -19.31
CA ASP A 7 7.36 6.16 -18.93
C ASP A 7 7.12 6.33 -17.41
N VAL A 8 6.25 5.53 -16.78
CA VAL A 8 6.03 5.59 -15.32
C VAL A 8 7.30 5.28 -14.54
N MET A 9 8.00 4.19 -14.87
CA MET A 9 9.24 3.81 -14.18
C MET A 9 10.37 4.83 -14.42
N GLY A 10 10.45 5.39 -15.63
CA GLY A 10 11.36 6.48 -15.97
C GLY A 10 11.11 7.72 -15.12
N VAL A 11 9.86 8.22 -15.10
CA VAL A 11 9.45 9.40 -14.33
C VAL A 11 9.71 9.21 -12.84
N VAL A 12 9.40 8.03 -12.28
CA VAL A 12 9.67 7.75 -10.86
C VAL A 12 11.19 7.76 -10.58
N THR A 13 11.98 7.14 -11.45
CA THR A 13 13.45 7.13 -11.33
C THR A 13 14.01 8.55 -11.35
N GLU A 14 13.63 9.35 -12.34
CA GLU A 14 14.07 10.75 -12.47
C GLU A 14 13.72 11.56 -11.22
N ARG A 15 12.53 11.37 -10.65
CA ARG A 15 12.11 12.06 -9.43
C ARG A 15 12.90 11.63 -8.20
N ILE A 16 13.27 10.36 -8.09
CA ILE A 16 14.17 9.87 -7.03
C ILE A 16 15.53 10.53 -7.17
N GLU A 17 16.11 10.49 -8.37
CA GLU A 17 17.44 11.06 -8.65
C GLU A 17 17.46 12.56 -8.41
N ALA A 18 16.42 13.29 -8.83
CA ALA A 18 16.27 14.71 -8.54
C ALA A 18 16.12 14.99 -7.04
N ARG A 19 15.47 14.11 -6.27
CA ARG A 19 15.29 14.29 -4.83
C ARG A 19 16.57 14.06 -4.02
N PHE A 20 17.40 13.10 -4.43
CA PHE A 20 18.63 12.73 -3.74
C PHE A 20 19.91 13.28 -4.38
N GLN A 21 19.79 13.94 -5.54
CA GLN A 21 20.89 14.56 -6.29
C GLN A 21 22.00 13.56 -6.65
N MET A 22 21.62 12.31 -6.92
CA MET A 22 22.53 11.24 -7.31
C MET A 22 21.81 10.16 -8.11
N PRO A 23 22.53 9.40 -8.97
CA PRO A 23 21.94 8.29 -9.71
C PRO A 23 21.35 7.22 -8.79
N LEU A 24 20.23 6.61 -9.20
CA LEU A 24 19.52 5.61 -8.40
C LEU A 24 20.43 4.42 -8.05
N ALA A 25 21.30 4.01 -8.97
CA ALA A 25 22.27 2.93 -8.72
C ALA A 25 23.27 3.28 -7.62
N ASP A 26 23.73 4.53 -7.55
CA ASP A 26 24.60 5.01 -6.48
C ASP A 26 23.84 5.11 -5.16
N LEU A 27 22.58 5.59 -5.20
CA LEU A 27 21.71 5.67 -4.03
C LEU A 27 21.48 4.28 -3.41
N ARG A 28 21.19 3.27 -4.23
CA ARG A 28 21.03 1.87 -3.77
C ARG A 28 22.28 1.35 -3.07
N ARG A 29 23.46 1.59 -3.65
CA ARG A 29 24.75 1.22 -3.04
C ARG A 29 24.99 1.94 -1.72
N ALA A 30 24.66 3.23 -1.64
CA ALA A 30 24.81 4.02 -0.42
C ALA A 30 23.87 3.52 0.70
N VAL A 31 22.61 3.21 0.37
CA VAL A 31 21.64 2.62 1.30
C VAL A 31 22.07 1.23 1.78
N GLU A 32 22.60 0.40 0.88
CA GLU A 32 23.09 -0.94 1.24
C GLU A 32 24.29 -0.87 2.19
N ALA A 33 25.22 0.05 1.93
CA ALA A 33 26.41 0.23 2.76
C ALA A 33 26.09 0.82 4.14
N ALA A 34 25.12 1.73 4.23
CA ALA A 34 24.79 2.45 5.46
C ALA A 34 23.29 2.79 5.55
N PRO A 35 22.42 1.79 5.81
CA PRO A 35 20.96 1.98 5.76
C PRO A 35 20.43 2.95 6.82
N GLN A 36 21.18 3.16 7.91
CA GLN A 36 20.81 4.07 9.00
C GLN A 36 21.25 5.52 8.75
N ALA A 37 22.08 5.79 7.74
CA ALA A 37 22.57 7.13 7.46
C ALA A 37 21.46 8.05 6.93
N ASN A 38 20.48 7.48 6.22
CA ASN A 38 19.33 8.21 5.71
C ASN A 38 18.09 7.30 5.67
N PRO A 39 17.23 7.32 6.70
CA PRO A 39 16.05 6.46 6.76
C PRO A 39 15.03 6.74 5.64
N ASP A 40 14.97 7.99 5.14
CA ASP A 40 14.09 8.36 4.03
C ASP A 40 14.58 7.73 2.73
N ALA A 41 15.89 7.80 2.44
CA ALA A 41 16.50 7.14 1.29
C ALA A 41 16.28 5.63 1.33
N THR A 42 16.48 5.02 2.50
CA THR A 42 16.25 3.58 2.70
C THR A 42 14.80 3.20 2.41
N SER A 43 13.84 4.00 2.89
CA SER A 43 12.42 3.77 2.62
C SER A 43 12.09 3.91 1.12
N VAL A 44 12.59 4.96 0.46
CA VAL A 44 12.37 5.18 -0.97
C VAL A 44 12.95 4.03 -1.80
N VAL A 45 14.19 3.62 -1.53
CA VAL A 45 14.84 2.51 -2.25
C VAL A 45 14.07 1.20 -2.07
N HIS A 46 13.59 0.93 -0.86
CA HIS A 46 12.78 -0.27 -0.61
C HIS A 46 11.48 -0.26 -1.41
N TRP A 47 10.71 0.83 -1.34
CA TRP A 47 9.44 0.93 -2.06
C TRP A 47 9.60 0.98 -3.57
N TYR A 48 10.69 1.59 -4.06
CA TYR A 48 11.05 1.52 -5.48
C TYR A 48 11.37 0.08 -5.90
N GLY A 49 12.08 -0.69 -5.07
CA GLY A 49 12.31 -2.11 -5.32
C GLY A 49 11.01 -2.91 -5.45
N LEU A 50 10.06 -2.70 -4.54
CA LEU A 50 8.73 -3.32 -4.62
C LEU A 50 7.96 -2.89 -5.88
N LEU A 51 8.11 -1.63 -6.31
CA LEU A 51 7.50 -1.14 -7.54
C LEU A 51 8.06 -1.86 -8.77
N VAL A 52 9.38 -2.04 -8.86
CA VAL A 52 10.03 -2.82 -9.93
C VAL A 52 9.48 -4.25 -9.96
N GLU A 53 9.42 -4.93 -8.80
CA GLU A 53 8.86 -6.29 -8.71
C GLU A 53 7.39 -6.36 -9.17
N SER A 54 6.65 -5.26 -9.04
CA SER A 54 5.25 -5.18 -9.51
C SER A 54 5.17 -5.03 -11.02
N GLN A 55 6.06 -4.25 -11.59
CA GLN A 55 6.13 -4.08 -13.04
C GLN A 55 6.51 -5.42 -13.69
N ASP A 56 7.52 -6.11 -13.15
CA ASP A 56 7.91 -7.43 -13.65
C ASP A 56 6.74 -8.45 -13.55
N ALA A 57 5.97 -8.40 -12.46
CA ALA A 57 4.79 -9.25 -12.29
C ALA A 57 3.63 -8.88 -13.22
N LEU A 58 3.46 -7.59 -13.53
CA LEU A 58 2.48 -7.10 -14.50
C LEU A 58 2.84 -7.57 -15.90
N ASP A 59 4.09 -7.33 -16.33
CA ASP A 59 4.59 -7.74 -17.64
C ASP A 59 4.40 -9.25 -17.85
N ALA A 60 4.74 -10.07 -16.84
CA ALA A 60 4.55 -11.51 -16.89
C ALA A 60 3.07 -11.94 -16.96
N ALA A 61 2.17 -11.23 -16.26
CA ALA A 61 0.74 -11.51 -16.32
C ALA A 61 0.14 -11.11 -17.67
N GLU A 62 0.58 -9.99 -18.25
CA GLU A 62 0.17 -9.54 -19.58
C GLU A 62 0.63 -10.51 -20.67
N ASP A 63 1.90 -10.95 -20.62
CA ASP A 63 2.43 -11.94 -21.55
C ASP A 63 1.65 -13.26 -21.48
N ALA A 64 1.30 -13.71 -20.26
CA ALA A 64 0.49 -14.92 -20.06
C ALA A 64 -0.92 -14.76 -20.64
N LEU A 65 -1.57 -13.61 -20.44
CA LEU A 65 -2.89 -13.32 -20.99
C LEU A 65 -2.84 -13.27 -22.53
N VAL A 66 -1.86 -12.57 -23.11
CA VAL A 66 -1.69 -12.50 -24.56
C VAL A 66 -1.44 -13.88 -25.16
N ALA A 67 -0.64 -14.71 -24.50
CA ALA A 67 -0.41 -16.09 -24.93
C ALA A 67 -1.70 -16.91 -24.93
N ALA A 68 -2.52 -16.82 -23.87
CA ALA A 68 -3.80 -17.52 -23.78
C ALA A 68 -4.82 -17.05 -24.85
N LEU A 69 -4.91 -15.75 -25.08
CA LEU A 69 -5.78 -15.18 -26.12
C LEU A 69 -5.32 -15.53 -27.54
N GLY A 70 -4.02 -15.74 -27.74
CA GLY A 70 -3.44 -16.14 -29.02
C GLY A 70 -3.71 -17.60 -29.42
N THR A 71 -4.14 -18.45 -28.47
CA THR A 71 -4.32 -19.89 -28.71
C THR A 71 -5.70 -20.31 -29.22
N GLU A 72 -6.78 -19.59 -28.90
CA GLU A 72 -8.13 -19.92 -29.38
C GLU A 72 -8.89 -18.69 -29.90
N ALA A 73 -9.36 -18.75 -31.15
CA ALA A 73 -10.32 -17.79 -31.68
C ALA A 73 -11.74 -18.23 -31.26
N GLY A 74 -12.19 -17.79 -30.08
CA GLY A 74 -13.46 -18.21 -29.48
C GLY A 74 -13.93 -17.30 -28.35
N GLU A 75 -14.96 -17.73 -27.61
CA GLU A 75 -15.41 -17.10 -26.36
C GLU A 75 -14.27 -17.18 -25.32
N LEU A 76 -14.13 -16.15 -24.48
CA LEU A 76 -13.14 -16.15 -23.40
C LEU A 76 -13.44 -17.33 -22.48
N ASP A 77 -12.51 -18.28 -22.38
CA ASP A 77 -12.62 -19.38 -21.44
C ASP A 77 -12.36 -18.89 -20.00
N ASP A 78 -12.69 -19.72 -19.02
CA ASP A 78 -12.50 -19.41 -17.62
C ASP A 78 -11.01 -19.09 -17.31
N THR A 79 -10.08 -19.73 -18.02
CA THR A 79 -8.63 -19.50 -17.91
C THR A 79 -8.24 -18.07 -18.30
N ALA A 80 -8.73 -17.58 -19.44
CA ALA A 80 -8.46 -16.22 -19.90
C ALA A 80 -9.08 -15.18 -18.95
N MET A 81 -10.25 -15.48 -18.37
CA MET A 81 -10.86 -14.61 -17.35
C MET A 81 -10.04 -14.55 -16.06
N GLU A 82 -9.49 -15.67 -15.58
CA GLU A 82 -8.60 -15.70 -14.42
C GLU A 82 -7.31 -14.90 -14.67
N LEU A 83 -6.69 -15.06 -15.83
CA LEU A 83 -5.51 -14.28 -16.23
C LEU A 83 -5.80 -12.78 -16.31
N ALA A 84 -6.97 -12.39 -16.82
CA ALA A 84 -7.40 -10.99 -16.82
C ALA A 84 -7.56 -10.44 -15.39
N HIS A 85 -8.08 -11.24 -14.45
CA HIS A 85 -8.12 -10.85 -13.04
C HIS A 85 -6.72 -10.72 -12.43
N GLN A 86 -5.78 -11.58 -12.82
CA GLN A 86 -4.39 -11.51 -12.38
C GLN A 86 -3.70 -10.22 -12.88
N VAL A 87 -3.90 -9.83 -14.13
CA VAL A 87 -3.42 -8.55 -14.68
C VAL A 87 -3.99 -7.38 -13.88
N ASN A 88 -5.30 -7.35 -13.63
CA ASN A 88 -5.93 -6.30 -12.83
C ASN A 88 -5.33 -6.21 -11.41
N ALA A 89 -5.05 -7.35 -10.77
CA ALA A 89 -4.41 -7.37 -9.46
C ALA A 89 -2.97 -6.84 -9.51
N ALA A 90 -2.21 -7.18 -10.56
CA ALA A 90 -0.85 -6.68 -10.75
C ALA A 90 -0.82 -5.16 -10.98
N VAL A 91 -1.72 -4.63 -11.81
CA VAL A 91 -1.89 -3.17 -12.01
C VAL A 91 -2.20 -2.47 -10.70
N ALA A 92 -3.18 -2.96 -9.94
CA ALA A 92 -3.54 -2.36 -8.65
C ALA A 92 -2.37 -2.34 -7.67
N ALA A 93 -1.54 -3.38 -7.68
CA ALA A 93 -0.36 -3.46 -6.83
C ALA A 93 0.75 -2.48 -7.28
N ARG A 94 1.00 -2.36 -8.60
CA ARG A 94 1.93 -1.39 -9.19
C ARG A 94 1.51 0.04 -8.83
N ASP A 95 0.26 0.39 -9.08
CA ASP A 95 -0.26 1.75 -8.84
C ASP A 95 -0.24 2.09 -7.36
N GLY A 96 -0.61 1.13 -6.49
CA GLY A 96 -0.49 1.30 -5.03
C GLY A 96 0.94 1.60 -4.58
N ARG A 97 1.94 0.89 -5.12
CA ARG A 97 3.35 1.12 -4.80
C ARG A 97 3.88 2.43 -5.39
N ALA A 98 3.46 2.78 -6.60
CA ALA A 98 3.81 4.06 -7.22
C ALA A 98 3.28 5.25 -6.39
N LEU A 99 2.04 5.17 -5.88
CA LEU A 99 1.47 6.16 -4.97
C LEU A 99 2.28 6.30 -3.67
N VAL A 100 2.77 5.20 -3.11
CA VAL A 100 3.62 5.25 -1.90
C VAL A 100 4.97 5.91 -2.20
N VAL A 101 5.60 5.59 -3.34
CA VAL A 101 6.85 6.24 -3.75
C VAL A 101 6.63 7.73 -3.97
N ASP A 102 5.54 8.12 -4.63
CA ASP A 102 5.15 9.52 -4.83
C ASP A 102 5.00 10.27 -3.49
N TYR A 103 4.25 9.68 -2.55
CA TYR A 103 4.12 10.18 -1.18
C TYR A 103 5.49 10.32 -0.49
N LEU A 104 6.39 9.35 -0.66
CA LEU A 104 7.73 9.37 -0.07
C LEU A 104 8.64 10.44 -0.69
N LEU A 105 8.44 10.79 -1.95
CA LEU A 105 9.21 11.82 -2.64
C LEU A 105 8.66 13.23 -2.39
N ASP A 106 7.37 13.39 -2.11
CA ASP A 106 6.77 14.69 -1.84
C ASP A 106 7.20 15.23 -0.45
N PRO A 107 7.96 16.35 -0.39
CA PRO A 107 8.33 16.98 0.88
C PRO A 107 7.14 17.67 1.57
N LEU A 108 6.05 17.91 0.85
CA LEU A 108 4.86 18.60 1.30
C LEU A 108 3.72 17.65 1.68
N ALA A 109 3.95 16.34 1.57
CA ALA A 109 2.93 15.33 1.76
C ALA A 109 2.25 15.46 3.14
N PRO A 110 0.92 15.23 3.23
CA PRO A 110 0.20 15.24 4.50
C PRO A 110 0.87 14.30 5.51
N GLY A 111 1.19 14.80 6.71
CA GLY A 111 1.88 14.03 7.75
C GLY A 111 3.41 14.17 7.77
N LYS A 112 4.05 14.74 6.73
CA LYS A 112 5.50 15.05 6.72
C LYS A 112 5.81 16.48 7.19
N ARG A 113 4.93 17.43 6.86
CA ARG A 113 4.97 18.80 7.40
C ARG A 113 4.43 18.78 8.84
N GLY A 114 5.27 18.50 9.83
CA GLY A 114 4.82 18.64 11.23
C GLY A 114 5.59 17.95 12.35
N SER A 115 6.69 17.25 12.11
CA SER A 115 7.46 16.63 13.23
C SER A 115 8.22 17.62 14.13
N GLY A 116 8.06 18.93 13.92
CA GLY A 116 8.47 19.97 14.86
C GLY A 116 7.35 20.52 15.77
N ALA A 117 6.08 20.18 15.52
CA ALA A 117 4.94 20.73 16.29
C ALA A 117 4.26 19.70 17.21
N LEU A 118 4.54 18.40 17.04
CA LEU A 118 3.85 17.32 17.77
C LEU A 118 4.75 16.51 18.71
N ARG A 119 5.90 17.07 19.12
CA ARG A 119 6.80 16.49 20.13
C ARG A 119 6.97 17.44 21.32
N GLY A 120 5.85 17.87 21.88
CA GLY A 120 5.81 18.77 23.03
C GLY A 120 4.41 19.05 23.59
N GLY A 121 3.37 18.38 23.10
CA GLY A 121 2.02 18.45 23.66
C GLY A 121 1.81 17.29 24.60
N ASP A 122 1.77 17.59 25.90
CA ASP A 122 1.36 16.75 27.01
C ASP A 122 0.52 15.52 26.62
N LEU A 123 1.00 14.32 26.98
CA LEU A 123 0.22 13.09 26.95
C LEU A 123 -1.05 13.17 27.83
N ALA A 124 -1.20 14.22 28.65
CA ALA A 124 -2.40 14.51 29.43
C ALA A 124 -3.58 15.10 28.61
N ALA A 125 -3.35 15.63 27.41
CA ALA A 125 -4.41 16.30 26.62
C ALA A 125 -5.24 15.36 25.73
N ARG A 126 -4.87 14.08 25.59
CA ARG A 126 -5.63 13.09 24.80
C ARG A 126 -6.72 12.35 25.60
N ARG A 127 -7.42 13.06 26.48
CA ARG A 127 -8.70 12.57 27.02
C ARG A 127 -9.84 13.13 26.17
N ALA A 128 -10.01 12.55 24.98
CA ALA A 128 -11.27 12.72 24.25
C ALA A 128 -12.41 12.24 25.17
N PRO A 129 -13.60 12.90 25.18
CA PRO A 129 -14.73 12.36 25.89
C PRO A 129 -15.05 11.01 25.26
N ALA A 130 -14.90 9.93 26.02
CA ALA A 130 -15.38 8.63 25.58
C ALA A 130 -16.90 8.76 25.39
N LEU A 131 -17.36 8.68 24.15
CA LEU A 131 -18.79 8.52 23.87
C LEU A 131 -19.22 7.20 24.52
N PRO A 132 -20.18 7.21 25.45
CA PRO A 132 -20.63 5.98 26.08
C PRO A 132 -21.38 5.15 25.04
N THR A 133 -20.73 4.12 24.51
CA THR A 133 -21.41 3.06 23.76
C THR A 133 -22.10 2.15 24.77
N SER A 134 -23.38 2.39 25.04
CA SER A 134 -24.22 1.41 25.74
C SER A 134 -24.40 0.17 24.86
N ALA A 135 -24.13 -1.00 25.43
CA ALA A 135 -24.42 -2.27 24.77
C ALA A 135 -25.93 -2.43 24.55
N PRO A 136 -26.39 -2.98 23.41
CA PRO A 136 -27.80 -3.23 23.17
C PRO A 136 -28.32 -4.26 24.17
N ALA A 137 -29.40 -3.91 24.88
CA ALA A 137 -30.08 -4.82 25.79
C ALA A 137 -30.79 -5.91 24.98
N LEU A 138 -30.34 -7.15 25.12
CA LEU A 138 -31.04 -8.33 24.60
C LEU A 138 -32.31 -8.55 25.44
N PRO A 139 -33.47 -8.84 24.82
CA PRO A 139 -34.70 -9.13 25.55
C PRO A 139 -34.53 -10.42 26.36
N GLY A 140 -34.61 -10.29 27.69
CA GLY A 140 -34.51 -11.39 28.63
C GLY A 140 -35.68 -12.37 28.50
N THR A 141 -35.36 -13.66 28.54
CA THR A 141 -36.34 -14.75 28.64
C THR A 141 -37.06 -14.70 29.99
N PRO A 142 -38.40 -14.91 30.06
CA PRO A 142 -39.12 -14.91 31.33
C PRO A 142 -38.78 -16.13 32.17
N GLY A 143 -38.08 -15.93 33.28
CA GLY A 143 -37.88 -16.94 34.32
C GLY A 143 -39.17 -17.11 35.15
N VAL A 144 -39.70 -18.32 35.14
CA VAL A 144 -40.90 -18.77 35.88
C VAL A 144 -40.71 -18.59 37.41
N PRO A 145 -41.70 -18.09 38.17
CA PRO A 145 -41.58 -17.96 39.62
C PRO A 145 -41.84 -19.30 40.32
N ALA A 146 -40.81 -19.87 40.95
CA ALA A 146 -40.94 -20.97 41.90
C ALA A 146 -40.85 -20.47 43.36
N ARG A 147 -42.03 -20.38 43.95
CA ARG A 147 -42.43 -20.40 45.37
C ARG A 147 -41.42 -21.05 46.35
N GLY A 148 -41.18 -20.41 47.51
CA GLY A 148 -40.88 -21.15 48.75
C GLY A 148 -39.94 -20.55 49.80
N ALA A 149 -40.56 -19.97 50.84
CA ALA A 149 -40.34 -20.23 52.28
C ALA A 149 -39.09 -19.77 53.07
N ALA A 150 -39.43 -19.27 54.27
CA ALA A 150 -38.67 -19.10 55.53
C ALA A 150 -37.65 -17.95 55.57
N ARG A 151 -37.66 -17.06 56.57
CA ARG A 151 -38.11 -17.18 57.96
C ARG A 151 -38.44 -15.80 58.53
#